data_AF-A0A925E7I6-F1
#
_entry.id   AF-A0A925E7I6-F1
#
_cell.length_a   1.000
_cell.length_b   1.000
_cell.length_c   1.000
_cell.angle_alpha   90.00
_cell.angle_beta   90.00
_cell.angle_gamma   90.00
#
_symmetry.space_group_name_H-M   'P 1'
#
loop_
_entity.id
_entity.type
_entity.pdbx_description
1 polymer ?
#
loop_
_entity_poly.entity_id
_entity_poly.type
_entity_poly.pdbx_seq_one_letter_code
_entity_poly.pdbx_strand_id
1 'polypeptide(L)'
;MKKLWFFAFLLSSITGTAQPAVKIFAYSQETTPGNIPKDVTDENGKPQGTKKGASINYYFYGAYTPSVKISFCEVWIGSKYYKVQTEVVNSTPVVVTNYNIPDRPVEDVLVPASKLRVMSITPVGSPTDKIINTSWFRKLLRQSELIVSYLYKGKKYFIPVKKIKILAPVAGI
;
A
#
# COMPACT_ATOMS: atom_id res chain seq x y z
N MET A 1 6.57 45.59 54.34
CA MET A 1 6.93 44.16 54.47
C MET A 1 6.39 43.42 53.25
N LYS A 2 7.29 43.01 52.35
CA LYS A 2 6.95 42.45 51.02
C LYS A 2 6.55 40.98 51.16
N LYS A 3 5.30 40.63 50.85
CA LYS A 3 4.86 39.23 50.72
C LYS A 3 5.30 38.73 49.34
N LEU A 4 6.32 37.87 49.33
CA LEU A 4 6.90 37.26 48.15
C LEU A 4 5.96 36.14 47.67
N TRP A 5 5.37 36.35 46.50
CA TRP A 5 4.42 35.44 45.85
C TRP A 5 5.20 34.29 45.20
N PHE A 6 5.19 33.10 45.81
CA PHE A 6 5.80 31.89 45.23
C PHE A 6 4.86 31.30 44.18
N PHE A 7 4.97 31.77 42.94
CA PHE A 7 4.32 31.17 41.78
C PHE A 7 5.28 30.15 41.14
N ALA A 8 5.29 28.92 41.67
CA ALA A 8 6.02 27.80 41.07
C ALA A 8 5.26 27.33 39.82
N PHE A 9 5.53 27.98 38.68
CA PHE A 9 5.02 27.58 37.37
C PHE A 9 5.78 26.32 36.93
N LEU A 10 5.19 25.15 37.16
CA LEU A 10 5.68 23.87 36.70
C LEU A 10 5.55 23.82 35.16
N LEU A 11 6.57 24.31 34.44
CA LEU A 11 6.71 24.15 32.98
C LEU A 11 6.94 22.66 32.66
N SER A 12 5.87 21.88 32.70
CA SER A 12 5.86 20.54 32.15
C SER A 12 5.98 20.65 30.64
N SER A 13 7.21 20.49 30.16
CA SER A 13 7.55 20.55 28.74
C SER A 13 6.91 19.35 28.07
N ILE A 14 5.78 19.55 27.41
CA ILE A 14 5.15 18.55 26.56
C ILE A 14 6.13 18.31 25.40
N THR A 15 6.99 17.31 25.54
CA THR A 15 7.82 16.82 24.43
C THR A 15 6.86 16.20 23.42
N GLY A 16 6.40 16.99 22.45
CA GLY A 16 5.63 16.53 21.32
C GLY A 16 6.48 15.52 20.53
N THR A 17 6.22 14.23 20.71
CA THR A 17 6.93 13.21 19.94
C THR A 17 6.47 13.33 18.49
N ALA A 18 7.36 13.83 17.61
CA ALA A 18 7.11 13.90 16.17
C ALA A 18 6.73 12.51 15.64
N GLN A 19 5.71 12.46 14.79
CA GLN A 19 5.30 11.25 14.08
C GLN A 19 6.45 10.81 13.16
N PRO A 20 6.80 9.52 13.12
CA PRO A 20 7.83 9.05 12.21
C PRO A 20 7.37 9.27 10.77
N ALA A 21 8.29 9.76 9.94
CA ALA A 21 8.04 9.90 8.52
C ALA A 21 7.96 8.50 7.88
N VAL A 22 6.75 8.11 7.47
CA VAL A 22 6.48 6.89 6.70
C VAL A 22 6.13 7.30 5.28
N LYS A 23 6.83 6.74 4.30
CA LYS A 23 6.59 6.97 2.86
C LYS A 23 5.91 5.73 2.28
N ILE A 24 4.89 5.94 1.46
CA ILE A 24 4.21 4.86 0.74
C ILE A 24 4.54 4.99 -0.75
N PHE A 25 4.99 3.89 -1.33
CA PHE A 25 5.12 3.73 -2.77
C PHE A 25 4.03 2.76 -3.23
N ALA A 26 3.25 3.16 -4.22
CA ALA A 26 2.10 2.39 -4.67
C ALA A 26 2.02 2.36 -6.18
N TYR A 27 2.00 1.14 -6.72
CA TYR A 27 1.94 0.88 -8.14
C TYR A 27 0.86 -0.14 -8.47
N SER A 28 0.30 -0.02 -9.67
CA SER A 28 -0.58 -1.01 -10.26
C SER A 28 -0.05 -1.40 -11.63
N GLN A 29 -0.30 -2.64 -12.01
CA GLN A 29 0.08 -3.16 -13.32
C GLN A 29 -1.06 -4.02 -13.84
N GLU A 30 -1.58 -3.64 -15.00
CA GLU A 30 -2.58 -4.46 -15.68
C GLU A 30 -1.90 -5.69 -16.28
N THR A 31 -2.53 -6.83 -16.10
CA THR A 31 -2.17 -8.08 -16.75
C THR A 31 -3.24 -8.45 -17.76
N THR A 32 -2.85 -8.59 -19.02
CA THR A 32 -3.75 -9.06 -20.08
C THR A 32 -3.74 -10.59 -20.07
N PRO A 33 -4.83 -11.27 -19.70
CA PRO A 33 -4.87 -12.72 -19.74
C PRO A 33 -4.78 -13.23 -21.19
N GLY A 34 -4.19 -14.40 -21.37
CA GLY A 34 -4.18 -15.08 -22.67
C GLY A 34 -5.60 -15.31 -23.20
N ASN A 35 -5.77 -15.20 -24.51
CA ASN A 35 -7.04 -15.53 -25.16
C ASN A 35 -7.20 -17.05 -25.18
N ILE A 36 -8.23 -17.57 -24.51
CA ILE A 36 -8.65 -18.96 -24.65
C ILE A 36 -9.48 -19.06 -25.94
N PRO A 37 -9.14 -19.95 -26.89
CA PRO A 37 -9.95 -20.16 -28.09
C PRO A 37 -11.39 -20.58 -27.75
N LYS A 38 -12.36 -20.17 -28.56
CA LYS A 38 -13.80 -20.50 -28.36
C LYS A 38 -14.11 -21.99 -28.36
N ASP A 39 -13.23 -22.80 -28.95
CA ASP A 39 -13.41 -24.23 -29.16
C ASP A 39 -12.74 -25.10 -28.09
N VAL A 40 -12.22 -24.50 -27.01
CA VAL A 40 -11.64 -25.26 -25.89
C VAL A 40 -12.75 -25.69 -24.93
N THR A 41 -12.96 -26.99 -24.87
CA THR A 41 -13.95 -27.64 -24.02
C THR A 41 -13.24 -28.23 -22.80
N ASP A 42 -13.83 -28.13 -21.62
CA ASP A 42 -13.31 -28.79 -20.41
C ASP A 42 -13.45 -30.34 -20.49
N GLU A 43 -12.85 -31.06 -19.54
CA GLU A 43 -12.93 -32.53 -19.43
C GLU A 43 -14.38 -33.05 -19.32
N ASN A 44 -15.37 -32.16 -19.10
CA ASN A 44 -16.78 -32.48 -18.96
C ASN A 44 -17.62 -32.01 -20.17
N GLY A 45 -17.01 -31.62 -21.29
CA GLY A 45 -17.75 -31.22 -22.49
C GLY A 45 -18.37 -29.82 -22.43
N LYS A 46 -17.99 -28.97 -21.46
CA LYS A 46 -18.49 -27.59 -21.35
C LYS A 46 -17.52 -26.58 -21.98
N PRO A 47 -18.01 -25.58 -22.72
CA PRO A 47 -17.16 -24.54 -23.29
C PRO A 47 -16.49 -23.72 -22.19
N GLN A 48 -15.15 -23.59 -22.24
CA GLN A 48 -14.46 -22.65 -21.36
C GLN A 48 -14.85 -21.21 -21.72
N GLY A 49 -15.21 -20.41 -20.70
CA GLY A 49 -15.57 -19.01 -20.87
C GLY A 49 -14.44 -18.22 -21.55
N THR A 50 -14.77 -17.51 -22.62
CA THR A 50 -13.78 -17.00 -23.59
C THR A 50 -13.04 -15.72 -23.21
N LYS A 51 -13.36 -15.11 -22.07
CA LYS A 51 -12.76 -13.83 -21.66
C LYS A 51 -12.55 -13.80 -20.16
N LYS A 52 -11.33 -14.10 -19.71
CA LYS A 52 -10.88 -13.68 -18.39
C LYS A 52 -10.69 -12.16 -18.48
N GLY A 53 -11.33 -11.39 -17.58
CA GLY A 53 -11.13 -9.93 -17.55
C GLY A 53 -9.67 -9.59 -17.23
N ALA A 54 -9.22 -8.40 -17.61
CA ALA A 54 -7.90 -7.91 -17.20
C ALA A 54 -7.77 -7.97 -15.67
N SER A 55 -6.71 -8.61 -15.17
CA SER A 55 -6.39 -8.63 -13.74
C SER A 55 -5.40 -7.52 -13.42
N ILE A 56 -5.44 -6.98 -12.20
CA ILE A 56 -4.56 -5.89 -11.76
C ILE A 56 -3.65 -6.44 -10.67
N ASN A 57 -2.34 -6.38 -10.92
CA ASN A 57 -1.32 -6.62 -9.90
C ASN A 57 -1.03 -5.33 -9.16
N TYR A 58 -1.01 -5.38 -7.84
CA TYR A 58 -0.66 -4.24 -6.99
C TYR A 58 0.71 -4.45 -6.34
N TYR A 59 1.54 -3.40 -6.37
CA TYR A 59 2.82 -3.37 -5.67
C TYR A 59 2.82 -2.20 -4.69
N PHE A 60 2.65 -2.50 -3.40
CA PHE A 60 2.66 -1.50 -2.34
C PHE A 60 3.87 -1.70 -1.44
N TYR A 61 4.57 -0.62 -1.15
CA TYR A 61 5.72 -0.61 -0.25
C TYR A 61 5.62 0.52 0.76
N GLY A 62 5.95 0.21 2.01
CA GLY A 62 6.09 1.19 3.07
C GLY A 62 7.54 1.35 3.47
N ALA A 63 8.07 2.58 3.44
CA ALA A 63 9.42 2.91 3.86
C ALA A 63 9.42 3.82 5.09
N TYR A 64 10.23 3.49 6.08
CA TYR A 64 10.31 4.24 7.34
C TYR A 64 11.71 4.19 7.96
N THR A 65 11.99 5.09 8.89
CA THR A 65 13.30 5.15 9.57
C THR A 65 13.58 3.86 10.35
N PRO A 66 14.76 3.23 10.22
CA PRO A 66 15.06 1.97 10.91
C PRO A 66 14.97 2.01 12.45
N SER A 67 15.13 3.19 13.05
CA SER A 67 15.04 3.37 14.51
C SER A 67 13.63 3.25 15.08
N VAL A 68 12.59 3.22 14.23
CA VAL A 68 11.19 3.11 14.68
C VAL A 68 10.59 1.75 14.33
N LYS A 69 9.72 1.26 15.20
CA LYS A 69 8.93 0.05 14.96
C LYS A 69 7.58 0.46 14.37
N ILE A 70 7.33 0.02 13.13
CA ILE A 70 6.10 0.25 12.39
C ILE A 70 5.54 -1.10 11.95
N SER A 71 4.23 -1.27 12.07
CA SER A 71 3.51 -2.44 11.56
C SER A 71 2.38 -1.95 10.65
N PHE A 72 2.41 -2.32 9.37
CA PHE A 72 1.27 -2.07 8.47
C PHE A 72 0.19 -3.11 8.71
N CYS A 73 -1.08 -2.69 8.76
CA CYS A 73 -2.16 -3.55 9.26
C CYS A 73 -3.29 -3.75 8.26
N GLU A 74 -3.69 -2.69 7.58
CA GLU A 74 -4.89 -2.68 6.75
C GLU A 74 -4.70 -1.70 5.59
N VAL A 75 -5.29 -2.02 4.45
CA VAL A 75 -5.38 -1.12 3.31
C VAL A 75 -6.82 -0.97 2.83
N TRP A 76 -7.13 0.21 2.28
CA TRP A 76 -8.35 0.45 1.53
C TRP A 76 -7.96 0.79 0.10
N ILE A 77 -8.45 0.00 -0.85
CA ILE A 77 -8.26 0.25 -2.28
C ILE A 77 -9.63 0.68 -2.81
N GLY A 78 -9.75 1.96 -3.17
CA GLY A 78 -11.05 2.60 -3.34
C GLY A 78 -11.89 2.48 -2.06
N SER A 79 -13.09 1.88 -2.15
CA SER A 79 -13.98 1.63 -1.00
C SER A 79 -13.79 0.26 -0.34
N LYS A 80 -12.93 -0.60 -0.88
CA LYS A 80 -12.78 -1.99 -0.42
C LYS A 80 -11.69 -2.12 0.63
N TYR A 81 -12.00 -2.83 1.70
CA TYR A 81 -11.10 -3.08 2.81
C TYR A 81 -10.37 -4.41 2.65
N TYR A 82 -9.07 -4.40 2.97
CA TYR A 82 -8.24 -5.60 3.03
C TYR A 82 -7.38 -5.60 4.29
N LYS A 83 -7.20 -6.79 4.87
CA LYS A 83 -6.06 -7.04 5.77
C LYS A 83 -4.79 -7.10 4.91
N VAL A 84 -3.64 -6.88 5.53
CA VAL A 84 -2.36 -7.00 4.82
C VAL A 84 -1.45 -8.01 5.48
N GLN A 85 -0.67 -8.67 4.64
CA GLN A 85 0.57 -9.33 5.02
C GLN A 85 1.73 -8.41 4.64
N THR A 86 2.73 -8.35 5.51
CA THR A 86 3.92 -7.54 5.27
C THR A 86 5.17 -8.40 5.28
N GLU A 87 6.06 -8.17 4.33
CA GLU A 87 7.35 -8.84 4.29
C GLU A 87 8.47 -7.80 4.27
N VAL A 88 9.61 -8.12 4.87
CA VAL A 88 10.75 -7.21 4.88
C VAL A 88 11.43 -7.28 3.51
N VAL A 89 11.64 -6.12 2.90
CA VAL A 89 12.43 -6.01 1.68
C VAL A 89 13.90 -5.92 2.09
N ASN A 90 14.69 -6.91 1.68
CA ASN A 90 16.08 -7.05 2.14
C ASN A 90 17.05 -6.08 1.46
N SER A 91 16.74 -5.62 0.24
CA SER A 91 17.59 -4.72 -0.54
C SER A 91 16.78 -3.63 -1.24
N THR A 92 17.39 -2.44 -1.36
CA THR A 92 16.88 -1.36 -2.22
C THR A 92 18.01 -0.94 -3.17
N PRO A 93 17.71 -0.49 -4.40
CA PRO A 93 16.38 -0.25 -4.97
C PRO A 93 15.58 -1.53 -5.23
N VAL A 94 14.25 -1.41 -5.21
CA VAL A 94 13.35 -2.47 -5.69
C VAL A 94 13.01 -2.14 -7.14
N VAL A 95 13.30 -3.06 -8.04
CA VAL A 95 13.10 -2.90 -9.48
C VAL A 95 12.16 -4.00 -9.96
N VAL A 96 11.25 -3.65 -10.86
CA VAL A 96 10.49 -4.62 -11.64
C VAL A 96 10.93 -4.54 -13.09
N THR A 97 11.20 -5.70 -13.69
CA THR A 97 11.60 -5.79 -15.10
C THR A 97 10.42 -6.31 -15.90
N ASN A 98 9.98 -5.53 -16.88
CA ASN A 98 8.96 -5.91 -17.84
C ASN A 98 9.62 -6.54 -19.07
N TYR A 99 9.40 -7.84 -19.28
CA TYR A 99 9.98 -8.62 -20.38
C TYR A 99 9.08 -8.73 -21.62
N ASN A 100 7.97 -7.99 -21.71
CA ASN A 100 7.04 -8.14 -22.84
C ASN A 100 7.54 -7.58 -24.18
N ILE A 101 8.66 -6.87 -24.18
CA ILE A 101 9.34 -6.43 -25.40
C ILE A 101 10.61 -7.30 -25.51
N PRO A 102 10.64 -8.33 -26.39
CA PRO A 102 11.67 -9.38 -26.40
C PRO A 102 13.13 -8.92 -26.50
N ASP A 103 13.41 -7.66 -26.85
CA ASP A 103 14.77 -7.14 -27.01
C ASP A 103 15.07 -5.88 -26.18
N ARG A 104 14.08 -5.40 -25.40
CA ARG A 104 14.19 -4.17 -24.59
C ARG A 104 13.41 -4.32 -23.29
N PRO A 105 13.93 -5.08 -22.32
CA PRO A 105 13.31 -5.12 -21.00
C PRO A 105 13.25 -3.69 -20.43
N VAL A 106 12.05 -3.28 -20.00
CA VAL A 106 11.87 -1.98 -19.34
C VAL A 106 11.96 -2.20 -17.84
N GLU A 107 12.92 -1.53 -17.21
CA GLU A 107 13.10 -1.56 -15.76
C GLU A 107 12.42 -0.35 -15.11
N ASP A 108 11.47 -0.63 -14.22
CA ASP A 108 10.82 0.39 -13.40
C ASP A 108 11.30 0.27 -11.95
N VAL A 109 11.90 1.35 -11.44
CA VAL A 109 12.29 1.44 -10.02
C VAL A 109 11.04 1.72 -9.17
N LEU A 110 10.60 0.71 -8.42
CA LEU A 110 9.45 0.78 -7.50
C LEU A 110 9.81 1.43 -6.18
N VAL A 111 11.01 1.17 -5.67
CA VAL A 111 11.52 1.83 -4.47
C VAL A 111 12.95 2.28 -4.75
N PRO A 112 13.26 3.58 -4.64
CA PRO A 112 14.62 4.06 -4.89
C PRO A 112 15.60 3.53 -3.83
N ALA A 113 16.89 3.53 -4.16
CA ALA A 113 17.95 3.21 -3.22
C ALA A 113 17.81 4.10 -1.97
N SER A 114 17.72 3.49 -0.78
CA SER A 114 17.53 4.23 0.45
C SER A 114 18.10 3.50 1.66
N LYS A 115 18.37 4.26 2.73
CA LYS A 115 18.72 3.73 4.06
C LYS A 115 17.48 3.44 4.92
N LEU A 116 16.28 3.60 4.35
CA LEU A 116 15.03 3.35 5.07
C LEU A 116 14.78 1.84 5.15
N ARG A 117 14.10 1.42 6.21
CA ARG A 117 13.55 0.07 6.27
C ARG A 117 12.32 0.03 5.35
N VAL A 118 12.30 -0.94 4.45
CA VAL A 118 11.22 -1.11 3.47
C VAL A 118 10.48 -2.42 3.75
N MET A 119 9.16 -2.36 3.68
CA MET A 119 8.28 -3.52 3.75
C MET A 119 7.38 -3.57 2.53
N SER A 120 7.23 -4.75 1.93
CA SER A 120 6.15 -5.02 0.99
C SER A 120 4.84 -5.12 1.76
N ILE A 121 3.75 -4.67 1.14
CA ILE A 121 2.41 -4.68 1.73
C ILE A 121 1.48 -5.37 0.74
N THR A 122 1.14 -6.62 1.04
CA THR A 122 0.29 -7.46 0.19
C THR A 122 -1.12 -7.53 0.77
N PRO A 123 -2.17 -7.05 0.07
CA PRO A 123 -3.55 -7.28 0.49
C PRO A 123 -3.85 -8.79 0.52
N VAL A 124 -4.44 -9.27 1.61
CA VAL A 124 -4.77 -10.68 1.80
C VAL A 124 -6.24 -10.88 2.17
N GLY A 125 -6.78 -12.02 1.74
CA GLY A 125 -8.18 -12.38 1.92
C GLY A 125 -9.12 -11.68 0.94
N SER A 126 -10.41 -11.96 1.07
CA SER A 126 -11.45 -11.36 0.23
C SER A 126 -11.73 -9.91 0.65
N PRO A 127 -12.01 -9.01 -0.30
CA PRO A 127 -12.42 -7.64 0.01
C PRO A 127 -13.68 -7.66 0.86
N THR A 128 -13.71 -6.85 1.92
CA THR A 128 -14.94 -6.62 2.68
C THR A 128 -15.36 -5.15 2.62
N ASP A 129 -16.66 -4.93 2.76
CA ASP A 129 -17.20 -3.60 2.97
C ASP A 129 -17.16 -3.31 4.47
N LYS A 130 -16.18 -2.50 4.89
CA LYS A 130 -16.05 -2.08 6.29
C LYS A 130 -16.95 -0.86 6.51
N ILE A 131 -17.89 -0.97 7.45
CA ILE A 131 -18.77 0.14 7.81
C ILE A 131 -17.92 1.26 8.43
N ILE A 132 -17.92 2.44 7.80
CA ILE A 132 -17.14 3.60 8.24
C ILE A 132 -18.11 4.71 8.65
N ASN A 133 -18.25 4.88 9.96
CA ASN A 133 -19.21 5.83 10.52
C ASN A 133 -18.68 7.26 10.57
N THR A 134 -17.37 7.46 10.51
CA THR A 134 -16.75 8.78 10.63
C THR A 134 -16.76 9.56 9.30
N SER A 135 -17.24 10.80 9.34
CA SER A 135 -17.34 11.67 8.16
C SER A 135 -15.97 11.99 7.55
N TRP A 136 -14.96 12.21 8.40
CA TRP A 136 -13.60 12.52 7.97
C TRP A 136 -12.97 11.37 7.17
N PHE A 137 -13.17 10.12 7.58
CA PHE A 137 -12.60 8.96 6.91
C PHE A 137 -13.33 8.67 5.60
N ARG A 138 -14.66 8.87 5.56
CA ARG A 138 -15.43 8.86 4.31
C ARG A 138 -14.91 9.89 3.30
N LYS A 139 -14.54 11.09 3.77
CA LYS A 139 -13.90 12.09 2.90
C LYS A 139 -12.53 11.61 2.41
N LEU A 140 -11.72 11.02 3.29
CA LEU A 140 -10.40 10.48 2.96
C LEU A 140 -10.48 9.41 1.86
N LEU A 141 -11.44 8.48 1.98
CA LEU A 141 -11.69 7.43 0.97
C LEU A 141 -12.07 7.98 -0.40
N ARG A 142 -12.89 9.03 -0.45
CA ARG A 142 -13.28 9.64 -1.74
C ARG A 142 -12.14 10.37 -2.43
N GLN A 143 -11.12 10.76 -1.69
CA GLN A 143 -10.00 11.58 -2.19
C GLN A 143 -8.74 10.76 -2.46
N SER A 144 -8.76 9.46 -2.18
CA SER A 144 -7.58 8.60 -2.23
C SER A 144 -7.91 7.28 -2.90
N GLU A 145 -7.10 6.88 -3.87
CA GLU A 145 -7.21 5.55 -4.47
C GLU A 145 -6.72 4.44 -3.52
N LEU A 146 -5.78 4.77 -2.64
CA LEU A 146 -5.28 3.85 -1.62
C LEU A 146 -5.18 4.58 -0.27
N ILE A 147 -5.55 3.90 0.81
CA ILE A 147 -5.23 4.31 2.18
C ILE A 147 -4.49 3.16 2.85
N VAL A 148 -3.32 3.44 3.40
CA VAL A 148 -2.54 2.47 4.17
C VAL A 148 -2.62 2.82 5.64
N SER A 149 -2.97 1.87 6.50
CA SER A 149 -2.90 2.05 7.95
C SER A 149 -1.69 1.36 8.56
N TYR A 150 -1.16 1.97 9.61
CA TYR A 150 -0.04 1.43 10.35
C TYR A 150 -0.14 1.72 11.85
N LEU A 151 0.49 0.87 12.65
CA LEU A 151 0.65 1.06 14.09
C LEU A 151 2.02 1.64 14.40
N TYR A 152 2.02 2.67 15.25
CA TYR A 152 3.20 3.26 15.84
C TYR A 152 2.94 3.54 17.32
N LYS A 153 3.78 2.99 18.20
CA LYS A 153 3.61 3.10 19.66
C LYS A 153 2.18 2.75 20.12
N GLY A 154 1.60 1.70 19.56
CA GLY A 154 0.24 1.23 19.87
C GLY A 154 -0.89 2.09 19.29
N LYS A 155 -0.60 3.23 18.65
CA LYS A 155 -1.60 4.09 18.01
C LYS A 155 -1.67 3.80 16.52
N LYS A 156 -2.89 3.83 15.97
CA LYS A 156 -3.16 3.59 14.55
C LYS A 156 -3.20 4.91 13.77
N TYR A 157 -2.46 4.93 12.67
CA TYR A 157 -2.34 6.07 11.77
C TYR A 157 -2.75 5.64 10.35
N PHE A 158 -3.09 6.63 9.52
CA PHE A 158 -3.55 6.42 8.15
C PHE A 158 -2.78 7.34 7.20
N ILE A 159 -2.29 6.77 6.11
CA ILE A 159 -1.60 7.49 5.04
C ILE A 159 -2.43 7.37 3.77
N PRO A 160 -3.06 8.49 3.32
CA PRO A 160 -3.73 8.51 2.04
C PRO A 160 -2.72 8.60 0.90
N VAL A 161 -2.92 7.77 -0.12
CA VAL A 161 -2.25 7.84 -1.41
C VAL A 161 -3.31 8.27 -2.42
N LYS A 162 -3.19 9.50 -2.91
CA LYS A 162 -4.18 10.11 -3.81
C LYS A 162 -4.36 9.31 -5.09
N LYS A 163 -3.25 8.84 -5.67
CA LYS A 163 -3.22 8.13 -6.95
C LYS A 163 -2.17 7.03 -6.94
N ILE A 164 -2.53 5.85 -7.41
CA ILE A 164 -1.63 4.71 -7.63
C ILE A 164 -0.93 4.92 -8.97
N LYS A 165 0.39 4.73 -9.01
CA LYS A 165 1.16 4.87 -10.25
C LYS A 165 0.97 3.64 -11.14
N ILE A 166 0.46 3.84 -12.35
CA ILE A 166 0.25 2.75 -13.32
C ILE A 166 1.58 2.43 -13.99
N LEU A 167 1.96 1.16 -13.98
CA LEU A 167 3.11 0.60 -14.69
C LEU A 167 2.69 0.12 -16.08
N ALA A 168 3.68 -0.06 -16.96
CA ALA A 168 3.43 -0.66 -18.27
C ALA A 168 2.80 -2.07 -18.10
N PRO A 169 1.76 -2.39 -18.89
CA PRO A 169 1.06 -3.66 -18.76
C PRO A 169 1.99 -4.84 -19.06
N VAL A 170 1.65 -6.00 -18.52
CA VAL A 170 2.36 -7.26 -18.79
C VAL A 170 1.42 -8.35 -19.29
N ALA A 171 1.91 -9.26 -20.13
CA ALA A 171 1.15 -10.47 -20.45
C ALA A 171 0.92 -11.26 -19.15
N GLY A 172 -0.33 -11.61 -18.89
CA GLY A 172 -0.69 -12.49 -17.79
C GLY A 172 -0.25 -13.92 -18.12
N ILE A 173 0.49 -14.54 -17.21
CA ILE A 173 0.86 -15.97 -17.28
C ILE A 173 -0.37 -16.83 -16.97
#